data_AF-A0A836C871-F1
#
_entry.id   AF-A0A836C871-F1
#
_cell.length_a   1.000
_cell.length_b   1.000
_cell.length_c   1.000
_cell.angle_alpha   90.00
_cell.angle_beta   90.00
_cell.angle_gamma   90.00
#
_symmetry.space_group_name_H-M   'P 1'
#
loop_
_entity.id
_entity.type
_entity.pdbx_description
1 polymer ?
#
loop_
_entity_poly.entity_id
_entity_poly.type
_entity_poly.pdbx_seq_one_letter_code
_entity_poly.pdbx_strand_id
1 'polypeptide(L)'
;MNCIMKCLLCLAMALATASAFMAPSPVMHKAARSAGALKMTEDTYWEGKAPPSKVLGPVVSQIPSPALGVISLICLGVGTYSVHESNIFHTLTADTINPGYIIGSLLTPVAWGTHVASWIQKQNGK
;
A
#
# COMPACT_ATOMS: atom_id res chain seq x y z
N MET A 1 1.45 13.14 -26.60
CA MET A 1 1.27 13.14 -25.13
C MET A 1 -0.14 12.75 -24.63
N ASN A 2 -1.04 12.22 -25.49
CA ASN A 2 -2.45 12.04 -25.10
C ASN A 2 -2.85 10.61 -24.67
N CYS A 3 -1.95 9.62 -24.76
CA CYS A 3 -2.26 8.22 -24.47
C CYS A 3 -1.94 7.84 -23.01
N ILE A 4 -0.77 8.26 -22.51
CA ILE A 4 -0.31 7.99 -21.14
C ILE A 4 -1.21 8.68 -20.10
N MET A 5 -1.65 9.91 -20.39
CA MET A 5 -2.55 10.65 -19.51
C MET A 5 -3.95 10.02 -19.45
N LYS A 6 -4.43 9.40 -20.53
CA LYS A 6 -5.71 8.65 -20.54
C LYS A 6 -5.59 7.34 -19.75
N CYS A 7 -4.46 6.64 -19.84
CA CYS A 7 -4.22 5.42 -19.05
C CYS A 7 -4.14 5.71 -17.55
N LEU A 8 -3.48 6.80 -17.15
CA LEU A 8 -3.42 7.25 -15.75
C LEU A 8 -4.80 7.70 -15.23
N LEU A 9 -5.60 8.37 -16.07
CA LEU A 9 -6.96 8.76 -15.72
C LEU A 9 -7.89 7.53 -15.55
N CYS A 10 -7.77 6.52 -16.41
CA CYS A 10 -8.54 5.28 -16.29
C CYS A 10 -8.18 4.48 -15.03
N LEU A 11 -6.90 4.46 -14.65
CA LEU A 11 -6.45 3.79 -13.43
C LEU A 11 -6.92 4.52 -12.16
N ALA A 12 -6.96 5.86 -12.19
CA ALA A 12 -7.50 6.67 -11.09
C ALA A 12 -9.03 6.50 -10.91
N MET A 13 -9.79 6.37 -12.02
CA MET A 13 -11.24 6.12 -11.93
C MET A 13 -11.59 4.73 -11.38
N ALA A 14 -10.73 3.72 -11.56
CA ALA A 14 -10.95 2.39 -11.00
C ALA A 14 -10.76 2.33 -9.46
N LEU A 15 -9.97 3.25 -8.88
CA LEU A 15 -9.83 3.35 -7.41
C LEU A 15 -10.92 4.22 -6.75
N ALA A 16 -11.61 5.08 -7.50
CA ALA A 16 -12.61 6.00 -6.96
C ALA A 16 -13.99 5.37 -6.71
N THR A 17 -14.27 4.16 -7.21
CA THR A 17 -15.56 3.48 -7.04
C THR A 17 -15.72 2.72 -5.71
N ALA A 18 -14.71 2.74 -4.82
CA ALA A 18 -14.77 2.03 -3.54
C ALA A 18 -15.34 2.87 -2.37
N SER A 19 -15.62 4.16 -2.58
CA SER A 19 -16.14 5.06 -1.55
C SER A 19 -17.61 5.40 -1.79
N ALA A 20 -18.49 4.42 -1.63
CA ALA A 20 -19.93 4.67 -1.49
C ALA A 20 -20.51 3.74 -0.40
N PHE A 21 -21.32 4.32 0.48
CA PHE A 21 -22.05 3.75 1.62
C PHE A 21 -21.36 3.80 3.00
N MET A 22 -21.38 4.99 3.62
CA MET A 22 -21.62 5.09 5.07
C MET A 22 -23.10 5.39 5.29
N ALA A 23 -23.84 4.42 5.83
CA ALA A 23 -25.15 4.66 6.43
C ALA A 23 -24.96 5.00 7.92
N PRO A 24 -25.73 5.95 8.50
CA PRO A 24 -25.65 6.21 9.94
C PRO A 24 -26.38 5.09 10.70
N SER A 25 -25.65 4.33 11.51
CA SER A 25 -26.23 3.33 12.42
C SER A 25 -26.57 3.96 13.79
N PRO A 26 -27.74 3.68 14.39
CA PRO A 26 -28.10 4.19 15.70
C PRO A 26 -27.27 3.54 16.81
N VAL A 27 -26.89 4.35 17.79
CA VAL A 27 -26.14 3.95 18.98
C VAL A 27 -27.01 3.08 19.88
N MET A 28 -26.64 1.80 20.03
CA MET A 28 -27.18 0.93 21.07
C MET A 28 -26.01 0.42 21.93
N HIS A 29 -25.86 1.00 23.12
CA HIS A 29 -24.92 0.49 24.12
C HIS A 29 -25.44 -0.83 24.70
N LYS A 30 -24.90 -1.95 24.23
CA LYS A 30 -24.85 -3.19 25.03
C LYS A 30 -23.41 -3.45 25.41
N ALA A 31 -23.14 -3.35 26.72
CA ALA A 31 -21.88 -3.74 27.32
C ALA A 31 -21.67 -5.25 27.11
N ALA A 32 -21.00 -5.62 26.02
CA ALA A 32 -20.45 -6.95 25.85
C ALA A 32 -19.04 -6.93 26.43
N ARG A 33 -18.83 -7.67 27.53
CA ARG A 33 -17.49 -8.07 27.97
C ARG A 33 -16.87 -8.92 26.86
N SER A 34 -16.19 -8.27 25.91
CA SER A 34 -15.25 -8.96 25.04
C SER A 34 -14.03 -9.23 25.89
N ALA A 35 -13.88 -10.47 26.34
CA ALA A 35 -12.58 -10.99 26.70
C ALA A 35 -11.72 -10.81 25.45
N GLY A 36 -10.88 -9.77 25.43
CA GLY A 36 -9.91 -9.56 24.38
C GLY A 36 -9.05 -10.81 24.35
N ALA A 37 -9.33 -11.70 23.40
CA ALA A 37 -8.41 -12.73 23.00
C ALA A 37 -7.18 -11.97 22.49
N LEU A 38 -6.20 -11.79 23.38
CA LEU A 38 -4.84 -11.47 23.00
C LEU A 38 -4.45 -12.55 22.00
N LYS A 39 -4.54 -12.20 20.71
CA LYS A 39 -4.06 -13.05 19.64
C LYS A 39 -2.56 -13.14 19.88
N MET A 40 -2.15 -14.22 20.55
CA MET A 40 -0.76 -14.55 20.84
C MET A 40 0.01 -14.25 19.55
N THR A 41 1.00 -13.35 19.64
CA THR A 41 1.88 -13.03 18.52
C THR A 41 2.46 -14.34 18.04
N GLU A 42 1.98 -14.80 16.88
CA GLU A 42 2.37 -16.09 16.34
C GLU A 42 3.89 -16.07 16.17
N ASP A 43 4.59 -17.09 16.68
CA ASP A 43 6.05 -17.13 16.61
C ASP A 43 6.47 -16.99 15.14
N THR A 44 7.04 -15.83 14.85
CA THR A 44 7.42 -15.43 13.50
C THR A 44 8.88 -15.75 13.23
N TYR A 45 9.60 -16.30 14.22
CA TYR A 45 10.98 -16.75 14.05
C TYR A 45 11.13 -17.70 12.85
N TRP A 46 12.19 -17.51 12.07
CA TRP A 46 12.51 -18.38 10.94
C TRP A 46 14.01 -18.66 10.91
N GLU A 47 14.35 -19.82 10.36
CA GLU A 47 15.72 -20.25 10.09
C GLU A 47 15.94 -20.31 8.57
N GLY A 48 17.19 -20.10 8.13
CA GLY A 48 17.57 -20.22 6.73
C GLY A 48 17.51 -18.91 5.91
N LYS A 49 17.47 -19.04 4.58
CA LYS A 49 17.72 -17.92 3.64
C LYS A 49 16.56 -16.93 3.48
N ALA A 50 15.32 -17.36 3.65
CA ALA A 50 14.15 -16.53 3.42
C ALA A 50 13.06 -16.82 4.46
N PRO A 51 12.33 -15.78 4.92
CA PRO A 51 11.21 -15.99 5.83
C PRO A 51 10.02 -16.67 5.14
N PRO A 52 9.17 -17.38 5.89
CA PRO A 52 7.94 -17.96 5.37
C PRO A 52 6.93 -16.86 4.99
N SER A 53 6.05 -17.10 3.99
CA SER A 53 5.07 -16.09 3.55
C SER A 53 4.15 -15.55 4.66
N LYS A 54 4.00 -16.25 5.79
CA LYS A 54 3.20 -15.79 6.94
C LYS A 54 3.67 -14.44 7.51
N VAL A 55 4.95 -14.11 7.37
CA VAL A 55 5.51 -12.83 7.86
C VAL A 55 4.94 -11.62 7.11
N LEU A 56 4.42 -11.83 5.91
CA LEU A 56 3.80 -10.78 5.08
C LEU A 56 2.38 -10.42 5.53
N GLY A 57 1.85 -11.15 6.53
CA GLY A 57 0.49 -10.98 7.00
C GLY A 57 -0.55 -11.70 6.12
N PRO A 58 -1.82 -11.64 6.53
CA PRO A 58 -2.87 -12.48 5.96
C PRO A 58 -3.18 -12.19 4.50
N VAL A 59 -3.04 -10.93 4.06
CA VAL A 59 -3.41 -10.51 2.70
C VAL A 59 -2.25 -10.74 1.72
N VAL A 60 -1.08 -10.18 2.02
CA VAL A 60 0.06 -10.19 1.09
C VAL A 60 0.64 -11.59 0.90
N SER A 61 0.50 -12.47 1.91
CA SER A 61 0.95 -13.87 1.83
C SER A 61 0.26 -14.72 0.77
N GLN A 62 -0.90 -14.28 0.27
CA GLN A 62 -1.69 -14.95 -0.78
C GLN A 62 -1.44 -14.39 -2.18
N ILE A 63 -0.74 -13.26 -2.31
CA ILE A 63 -0.49 -12.61 -3.60
C ILE A 63 0.76 -13.24 -4.25
N PRO A 64 0.70 -13.61 -5.55
CA PRO A 64 1.85 -14.20 -6.24
C PRO A 64 2.97 -13.18 -6.47
N SER A 65 4.22 -13.65 -6.55
CA SER A 65 5.41 -12.79 -6.66
C SER A 65 5.34 -11.80 -7.84
N PRO A 66 4.95 -12.20 -9.08
CA PRO A 66 4.92 -11.29 -10.20
C PRO A 66 3.98 -10.10 -10.00
N ALA A 67 2.82 -10.33 -9.37
CA ALA A 67 1.85 -9.27 -9.10
C ALA A 67 2.42 -8.23 -8.11
N LEU A 68 3.07 -8.68 -7.04
CA LEU A 68 3.74 -7.78 -6.08
C LEU A 68 4.88 -7.00 -6.73
N GLY A 69 5.63 -7.63 -7.64
CA GLY A 69 6.70 -6.97 -8.39
C GLY A 69 6.17 -5.85 -9.30
N VAL A 70 5.06 -6.09 -10.01
CA VAL A 70 4.42 -5.06 -10.85
C VAL A 70 3.88 -3.90 -10.00
N ILE A 71 3.21 -4.21 -8.88
CA ILE A 71 2.71 -3.19 -7.94
C ILE A 71 3.87 -2.34 -7.41
N SER A 72 4.99 -2.97 -7.06
CA SER A 72 6.19 -2.27 -6.60
C SER A 72 6.71 -1.27 -7.64
N LEU A 73 6.79 -1.67 -8.90
CA LEU A 73 7.22 -0.77 -9.99
C LEU A 73 6.28 0.42 -10.18
N ILE A 74 4.96 0.19 -10.11
CA ILE A 74 3.96 1.27 -10.21
C ILE A 74 4.13 2.25 -9.04
N CYS A 75 4.22 1.73 -7.82
CA CYS A 75 4.43 2.57 -6.62
C CYS A 75 5.74 3.36 -6.71
N LEU A 76 6.82 2.75 -7.21
CA LEU A 76 8.10 3.44 -7.39
C LEU A 76 7.99 4.55 -8.43
N GLY A 77 7.35 4.28 -9.57
CA GLY A 77 7.18 5.28 -10.64
C GLY A 77 6.34 6.47 -10.21
N VAL A 78 5.23 6.24 -9.51
CA VAL A 78 4.40 7.34 -8.97
C VAL A 78 5.14 8.07 -7.86
N GLY A 79 5.86 7.36 -7.00
CA GLY A 79 6.65 7.93 -5.90
C GLY A 79 7.74 8.85 -6.40
N THR A 80 8.57 8.40 -7.34
CA THR A 80 9.66 9.22 -7.90
C THR A 80 9.14 10.40 -8.71
N TYR A 81 8.06 10.23 -9.47
CA TYR A 81 7.40 11.35 -10.16
C TYR A 81 6.91 12.41 -9.16
N SER A 82 6.29 11.97 -8.07
CA SER A 82 5.77 12.89 -7.05
C SER A 82 6.88 13.60 -6.30
N VAL A 83 8.01 12.94 -6.04
CA VAL A 83 9.21 13.55 -5.46
C VAL A 83 9.86 14.54 -6.43
N HIS A 84 9.88 14.24 -7.72
CA HIS A 84 10.41 15.13 -8.75
C HIS A 84 9.58 16.41 -8.93
N GLU A 85 8.25 16.27 -8.98
CA GLU A 85 7.32 17.40 -9.17
C GLU A 85 7.04 18.16 -7.88
N SER A 86 7.27 17.54 -6.71
CA SER A 86 7.25 18.30 -5.47
C SER A 86 8.45 19.23 -5.49
N ASN A 87 8.14 20.51 -5.30
CA ASN A 87 9.04 21.64 -5.54
C ASN A 87 10.14 21.73 -4.45
N ILE A 88 10.89 20.64 -4.22
CA ILE A 88 11.80 20.40 -3.10
C ILE A 88 12.92 21.45 -3.04
N PHE A 89 13.29 22.03 -4.17
CA PHE A 89 14.33 23.06 -4.27
C PHE A 89 13.82 24.48 -4.03
N HIS A 90 12.51 24.67 -3.81
CA HIS A 90 11.88 25.95 -3.51
C HIS A 90 11.25 25.95 -2.11
N THR A 91 11.09 27.13 -1.51
CA THR A 91 10.46 27.26 -0.19
C THR A 91 9.00 26.75 -0.25
N LEU A 92 8.72 25.68 0.48
CA LEU A 92 7.37 25.12 0.60
C LEU A 92 6.52 26.05 1.48
N THR A 93 5.61 26.79 0.86
CA THR A 93 4.50 27.49 1.53
C THR A 93 3.20 26.70 1.37
N ALA A 94 2.20 26.96 2.20
CA ALA A 94 0.89 26.29 2.15
C ALA A 94 0.23 26.33 0.76
N ASP A 95 0.51 27.36 -0.03
CA ASP A 95 -0.05 27.55 -1.38
C ASP A 95 0.70 26.74 -2.47
N THR A 96 1.94 26.34 -2.18
CA THR A 96 2.81 25.59 -3.11
C THR A 96 2.82 24.09 -2.84
N ILE A 97 2.26 23.66 -1.71
CA ILE A 97 2.17 22.25 -1.34
C ILE A 97 1.03 21.60 -2.10
N ASN A 98 1.36 20.65 -2.97
CA ASN A 98 0.37 19.77 -3.57
C ASN A 98 0.21 18.49 -2.72
N PRO A 99 -0.94 18.28 -2.06
CA PRO A 99 -1.17 17.09 -1.24
C PRO A 99 -1.13 15.78 -2.04
N GLY A 100 -1.43 15.83 -3.34
CA GLY A 100 -1.32 14.69 -4.24
C GLY A 100 0.13 14.20 -4.38
N TYR A 101 1.10 15.11 -4.45
CA TYR A 101 2.52 14.75 -4.50
C TYR A 101 3.03 14.24 -3.15
N ILE A 102 2.47 14.70 -2.04
CA ILE A 102 2.76 14.13 -0.72
C ILE A 102 2.31 12.67 -0.69
N ILE A 103 1.04 12.40 -0.99
CA ILE A 103 0.50 11.03 -1.00
C ILE A 103 1.26 10.15 -1.99
N GLY A 104 1.56 10.67 -3.18
CA GLY A 104 2.34 9.95 -4.18
C GLY A 104 3.75 9.62 -3.68
N SER A 105 4.44 10.55 -3.01
CA SER A 105 5.78 10.30 -2.46
C SER A 105 5.80 9.22 -1.37
N LEU A 106 4.70 9.08 -0.59
CA LEU A 106 4.52 8.01 0.39
C LEU A 106 4.42 6.61 -0.24
N LEU A 107 4.20 6.51 -1.55
CA LEU A 107 4.25 5.23 -2.25
C LEU A 107 5.68 4.70 -2.43
N THR A 108 6.72 5.55 -2.25
CA THR A 108 8.12 5.13 -2.36
C THR A 108 8.50 4.06 -1.32
N PRO A 109 8.23 4.23 0.00
CA PRO A 109 8.45 3.14 0.97
C PRO A 109 7.53 1.93 0.73
N VAL A 110 6.32 2.14 0.21
CA VAL A 110 5.41 1.04 -0.17
C VAL A 110 5.99 0.22 -1.32
N ALA A 111 6.62 0.87 -2.30
CA ALA A 111 7.30 0.22 -3.42
C ALA A 111 8.42 -0.70 -2.92
N TRP A 112 9.20 -0.24 -1.95
CA TRP A 112 10.23 -1.08 -1.31
C TRP A 112 9.61 -2.27 -0.57
N GLY A 113 8.58 -2.04 0.26
CA GLY A 113 7.94 -3.13 1.01
C GLY A 113 7.31 -4.20 0.10
N THR A 114 6.65 -3.78 -0.97
CA THR A 114 6.06 -4.69 -1.97
C THR A 114 7.14 -5.38 -2.83
N HIS A 115 8.28 -4.73 -3.08
CA HIS A 115 9.44 -5.37 -3.71
C HIS A 115 9.99 -6.50 -2.83
N VAL A 116 10.21 -6.24 -1.54
CA VAL A 116 10.69 -7.24 -0.58
C VAL A 116 9.68 -8.38 -0.46
N ALA A 117 8.39 -8.08 -0.41
CA ALA A 117 7.34 -9.09 -0.40
C ALA A 117 7.36 -9.96 -1.68
N SER A 118 7.58 -9.36 -2.86
CA SER A 118 7.73 -10.10 -4.12
C SER A 118 8.92 -11.06 -4.09
N TRP A 119 10.04 -10.65 -3.49
CA TRP A 119 11.21 -11.49 -3.32
C TRP A 119 10.92 -12.64 -2.35
N ILE A 120 10.28 -12.39 -1.21
CA ILE A 120 9.87 -13.43 -0.24
C ILE A 120 8.96 -14.47 -0.91
N GLN A 121 7.97 -14.03 -1.69
CA GLN A 121 7.07 -14.96 -2.40
C GLN A 121 7.81 -15.80 -3.44
N LYS A 122 8.76 -15.20 -4.17
CA LYS A 122 9.60 -15.91 -5.14
C LYS A 122 10.43 -17.02 -4.47
N GLN A 123 11.01 -16.75 -3.29
CA GLN A 123 11.76 -17.77 -2.54
C GLN A 123 10.85 -18.91 -2.05
N ASN A 124 9.59 -18.60 -1.76
CA ASN A 124 8.59 -19.56 -1.29
C ASN A 124 7.81 -20.25 -2.44
N GLY A 125 8.21 -20.04 -3.70
CA GLY A 125 7.59 -20.69 -4.87
C GLY A 125 6.20 -20.16 -5.23
N LYS A 126 5.89 -18.91 -4.88
CA LYS A 126 4.63 -18.20 -5.16
C LYS A 126 4.87 -17.00 -6.06
#